data_AF-A0A835L2J5-F1
#
_entry.id   AF-A0A835L2J5-F1
#
_cell.length_a   1.000
_cell.length_b   1.000
_cell.length_c   1.000
_cell.angle_alpha   90.00
_cell.angle_beta   90.00
_cell.angle_gamma   90.00
#
_symmetry.space_group_name_H-M   'P 1'
#
loop_
_entity.id
_entity.type
_entity.pdbx_description
1 polymer ?
#
loop_
_entity_poly.entity_id
_entity_poly.type
_entity_poly.pdbx_seq_one_letter_code
_entity_poly.pdbx_strand_id
1 'polypeptide(L)' 'MLGNAKFILLGNNKTLIMVDNYTFSQHKHRYYYCSQRFKGCQAKLKLDQNKTQIVSLCNEHNHDPPVYKQMDSGLYFKI' A
#
# COMPACT_ATOMS: atom_id res chain seq x y z
N MET A 1 13.74 -10.26 -5.62
CA MET A 1 13.30 -10.28 -4.21
C MET A 1 12.05 -9.43 -4.11
N LEU A 2 10.98 -9.94 -3.50
CA LEU A 2 9.75 -9.16 -3.29
C LEU A 2 10.12 -7.92 -2.45
N GLY A 3 9.79 -6.72 -2.94
CA GLY A 3 10.15 -5.45 -2.29
C GLY A 3 9.73 -5.38 -0.81
N ASN A 4 10.32 -4.46 -0.06
CA ASN A 4 10.03 -4.32 1.38
C ASN A 4 8.56 -3.94 1.58
N ALA A 5 7.72 -4.94 1.87
CA ALA A 5 6.29 -4.78 2.07
C ALA A 5 5.94 -4.78 3.56
N LYS A 6 5.11 -3.82 3.98
CA LYS A 6 4.60 -3.75 5.36
C LYS A 6 3.17 -3.22 5.41
N PHE A 7 2.40 -3.66 6.39
CA PHE A 7 1.16 -2.98 6.74
C PHE A 7 1.47 -1.69 7.51
N ILE A 8 0.76 -0.61 7.19
CA ILE A 8 0.81 0.64 7.94
C ILE A 8 -0.59 1.01 8.41
N LEU A 9 -0.70 1.49 9.64
CA LEU A 9 -1.93 2.02 10.19
C LEU A 9 -1.88 3.55 10.12
N LEU A 10 -2.85 4.15 9.42
CA LEU A 10 -2.98 5.60 9.37
C LEU A 10 -3.70 6.12 10.61
N GLY A 11 -3.48 7.40 10.95
CA GLY A 11 -4.15 8.05 12.10
C GLY A 11 -5.68 8.08 12.05
N ASN A 12 -6.29 7.81 10.90
CA ASN A 12 -7.74 7.66 10.73
C ASN A 12 -8.22 6.20 10.77
N ASN A 13 -7.45 5.30 11.40
CA ASN A 13 -7.70 3.86 11.49
C ASN A 13 -7.72 3.10 10.14
N LYS A 14 -7.30 3.74 9.04
CA LYS A 14 -7.18 3.06 7.75
C LYS A 14 -5.88 2.28 7.68
N THR A 15 -5.96 0.98 7.37
CA THR A 15 -4.78 0.15 7.11
C THR A 15 -4.45 0.15 5.62
N LEU A 16 -3.18 0.38 5.28
CA LEU A 16 -2.65 0.29 3.92
C LEU A 16 -1.50 -0.72 3.87
N ILE A 17 -1.16 -1.18 2.66
CA ILE A 17 0.07 -1.92 2.41
C ILE A 17 1.05 -0.95 1.78
N MET A 18 2.24 -0.79 2.37
CA MET A 18 3.33 -0.02 1.80
C MET A 18 4.33 -0.96 1.14
N VAL A 19 4.65 -0.72 -0.13
CA VAL A 19 5.68 -1.44 -0.90
C VAL A 19 6.53 -0.39 -1.59
N ASP A 20 7.84 -0.39 -1.34
CA ASP A 20 8.81 0.54 -1.94
C ASP A 20 8.35 2.02 -1.87
N ASN A 21 7.86 2.44 -0.69
CA ASN A 21 7.30 3.78 -0.40
C ASN A 21 5.96 4.12 -1.08
N TYR A 22 5.43 3.25 -1.92
CA TYR A 22 4.08 3.38 -2.46
C TYR A 22 3.06 2.71 -1.56
N THR A 23 1.84 3.25 -1.49
CA THR A 23 0.78 2.67 -0.67
C THR A 23 -0.34 2.11 -1.51
N PHE A 24 -0.89 0.98 -1.07
CA PHE A 24 -1.98 0.27 -1.70
C PHE A 24 -3.15 0.18 -0.71
N SER A 25 -4.35 0.49 -1.19
CA SER A 25 -5.59 0.38 -0.43
C SER A 25 -6.42 -0.80 -0.91
N GLN A 26 -7.10 -1.45 0.03
CA GLN A 26 -7.93 -2.60 -0.26
C GLN A 26 -9.16 -2.16 -1.07
N HIS A 27 -9.41 -2.83 -2.19
CA HIS A 27 -10.58 -2.59 -3.03
C HIS A 27 -11.56 -3.75 -3.01
N LYS A 28 -11.05 -4.98 -3.03
CA LYS A 28 -11.82 -6.21 -2.81
C LYS A 28 -11.04 -7.10 -1.84
N HIS A 29 -11.65 -8.20 -1.39
CA HIS A 29 -11.10 -9.10 -0.37
C HIS A 29 -9.57 -9.29 -0.39
N ARG A 30 -8.98 -9.69 -1.53
CA ARG A 30 -7.53 -9.90 -1.68
C ARG A 30 -6.84 -8.94 -2.65
N TYR A 31 -7.60 -8.00 -3.22
CA TYR A 31 -7.13 -7.12 -4.28
C TYR A 31 -6.93 -5.72 -3.75
N TYR A 32 -5.72 -5.23 -3.94
CA TYR A 32 -5.28 -3.92 -3.50
C TYR A 32 -4.79 -3.13 -4.72
N TYR A 33 -5.07 -1.84 -4.72
CA TYR A 33 -4.64 -0.93 -5.78
C TYR A 33 -3.88 0.23 -5.17
N CYS A 34 -2.99 0.84 -5.94
CA CYS A 34 -2.30 2.05 -5.51
C CYS A 34 -3.31 3.08 -5.00
N SER A 35 -2.98 3.74 -3.89
CA SER A 35 -3.81 4.75 -3.26
C SER A 35 -4.10 5.94 -4.18
N GLN A 36 -3.30 6.16 -5.23
CA GLN A 36 -3.51 7.18 -6.26
C GLN A 36 -4.17 6.63 -7.54
N ARG A 37 -4.84 5.47 -7.49
CA ARG A 37 -5.55 4.89 -8.65
C ARG A 37 -6.54 5.88 -9.30
N PHE A 38 -7.19 6.73 -8.51
CA PHE A 38 -8.10 7.77 -9.02
C PHE A 38 -7.41 8.82 -9.91
N LYS A 39 -6.07 8.93 -9.86
CA LYS A 39 -5.26 9.76 -10.75
C LYS A 39 -4.71 8.98 -11.96
N GLY A 40 -5.22 7.78 -12.22
CA GLY A 40 -4.82 6.96 -13.37
C GLY A 40 -3.69 5.96 -13.10
N CYS A 41 -3.19 5.84 -11.86
CA CYS A 41 -2.17 4.84 -11.53
C CYS A 41 -2.74 3.41 -11.63
N GLN A 42 -2.01 2.52 -12.32
CA GLN A 42 -2.43 1.14 -12.59
C GLN A 42 -1.79 0.10 -11.67
N ALA A 43 -0.85 0.51 -10.81
CA ALA A 43 -0.20 -0.37 -9.85
C ALA A 43 -1.22 -1.09 -8.96
N LYS A 44 -1.01 -2.39 -8.79
CA LYS A 44 -1.90 -3.29 -8.06
C LYS A 44 -1.13 -4.43 -7.44
N LEU A 45 -1.65 -4.95 -6.34
CA LEU A 45 -1.14 -6.16 -5.73
C LEU A 45 -2.28 -7.07 -5.30
N LYS A 46 -1.97 -8.36 -5.20
CA LYS A 46 -2.89 -9.39 -4.74
C LYS A 46 -2.24 -10.16 -3.61
N LEU A 47 -3.00 -10.36 -2.53
CA LEU A 47 -2.59 -11.24 -1.45
C LEU A 47 -3.12 -12.66 -1.64
N ASP A 48 -2.52 -13.60 -0.93
CA ASP A 48 -2.99 -14.98 -0.80
C ASP A 48 -4.36 -15.06 -0.08
N GLN A 49 -4.89 -16.26 0.09
CA GLN A 49 -6.19 -16.46 0.78
C GLN A 49 -6.16 -15.98 2.22
N ASN A 50 -5.04 -16.12 2.92
CA ASN A 50 -4.90 -15.75 4.32
C ASN A 50 -4.52 -14.27 4.51
N LYS A 51 -4.29 -13.53 3.41
CA LYS A 51 -3.84 -12.13 3.41
C LYS A 51 -2.51 -11.91 4.16
N THR A 52 -1.64 -12.89 4.12
CA THR A 52 -0.32 -12.87 4.78
C THR A 52 0.82 -12.67 3.78
N GLN A 53 0.62 -13.03 2.51
CA GLN A 53 1.67 -13.02 1.49
C GLN A 53 1.22 -12.35 0.20
N ILE A 54 2.12 -11.61 -0.44
CA ILE A 54 1.91 -11.04 -1.78
C ILE A 54 2.12 -12.16 -2.81
N VAL A 55 1.07 -12.51 -3.55
CA VAL A 55 1.12 -13.53 -4.61
C VAL A 55 1.25 -12.92 -6.01
N SER A 56 0.97 -11.63 -6.16
CA SER A 56 1.17 -10.88 -7.41
C SER A 56 1.33 -9.40 -7.10
N LEU A 57 2.31 -8.77 -7.75
CA LEU A 57 2.62 -7.34 -7.62
C LEU A 57 2.94 -6.77 -9.00
N CYS A 58 2.21 -5.73 -9.39
CA CYS A 58 2.57 -4.83 -10.47
C CYS A 58 2.90 -3.49 -9.82
N ASN A 59 4.19 -3.20 -9.67
CA ASN A 59 4.71 -2.05 -8.92
C ASN A 59 5.14 -0.88 -9.84
N GLU A 60 4.55 -0.78 -11.02
CA GLU A 60 4.81 0.30 -11.96
C GLU A 60 3.87 1.47 -11.66
N HIS A 61 4.45 2.59 -11.23
CA HIS A 61 3.71 3.81 -10.89
C HIS A 61 4.02 4.91 -11.90
N ASN A 62 3.04 5.76 -12.17
CA ASN A 62 3.14 6.92 -13.04
C ASN A 62 3.21 8.24 -12.25
N HIS A 63 3.60 8.17 -10.98
CA HIS A 63 3.69 9.29 -10.07
C HIS A 63 4.76 9.03 -9.01
N ASP A 64 5.20 10.10 -8.35
CA ASP A 64 6.15 10.01 -7.25
C ASP A 64 5.53 9.33 -6.01
N PRO A 65 6.35 8.67 -5.17
CA PRO A 65 5.87 8.08 -3.93
C PRO A 65 5.31 9.15 -2.98
N PRO A 66 4.17 8.91 -2.33
CA PRO A 66 3.70 9.77 -1.25
C PRO A 66 4.65 9.71 -0.04
N VAL A 67 4.85 10.85 0.64
CA VAL A 67 5.65 10.91 1.86
C VAL A 67 4.76 10.60 3.07
N TYR A 68 5.22 9.70 3.93
CA TYR A 68 4.58 9.43 5.21
C TYR A 68 5.59 9.56 6.35
N LYS A 69 5.13 10.11 7.47
CA LYS A 69 5.87 10.12 8.73
C LYS A 69 5.26 9.12 9.69
N GLN A 70 6.08 8.24 10.23
CA GLN A 70 5.71 7.38 11.35
C GLN A 70 5.87 8.16 12.65
N MET A 71 4.87 8.08 13.52
CA MET A 71 4.89 8.63 14.88
C MET A 71 5.32 7.57 15.90
N ASP A 72 5.66 8.01 17.11
CA ASP A 72 6.02 7.12 18.22
C ASP A 72 4.91 6.12 18.59
N SER A 73 3.65 6.49 18.31
CA SER A 73 2.48 5.62 18.45
C SER A 73 2.41 4.48 17.43
N GLY A 74 3.31 4.44 16.45
CA GLY A 74 3.28 3.53 15.30
C GLY A 74 2.33 3.94 14.18
N LEU A 75 1.54 5.01 14.36
CA LEU A 75 0.66 5.56 13.34
C LEU A 75 1.43 6.30 12.26
N TYR A 76 0.93 6.22 11.03
CA TYR A 76 1.47 6.91 9.87
C TYR A 76 0.59 8.09 9.48
N PHE A 77 1.22 9.23 9.22
CA PHE A 77 0.56 10.43 8.71
C PHE A 77 1.16 10.80 7.36
N LYS A 78 0.30 11.02 6.38
CA LYS A 78 0.71 11.53 5.07
C LYS A 78 1.08 13.01 5.24
N ILE A 79 2.24 13.40 4.71
CA ILE A 79 2.70 14.78 4.64
C ILE A 79 2.31 15.38 3.28
#